data_AF-A0A523M243-F1
#
_entry.id   AF-A0A523M243-F1
#
_cell.length_a   1.000
_cell.length_b   1.000
_cell.length_c   1.000
_cell.angle_alpha   90.00
_cell.angle_beta   90.00
_cell.angle_gamma   90.00
#
_symmetry.space_group_name_H-M   'P 1'
#
loop_
_entity.id
_entity.type
_entity.pdbx_description
1 polymer ?
#
loop_
_entity_poly.entity_id
_entity_poly.type
_entity_poly.pdbx_seq_one_letter_code
_entity_poly.pdbx_strand_id
1 'polypeptide(L)'
;MGQDQAMTFRWGGAALCVGSILLALAIIGYVFIYGQPEASGADGVITLDDRVNHLQTNWNFAQAMWRIETVAIVLLAVAGFVLQHQNWNPGDRTSPRFAWSLMATGAVFLFMLYPLMLGGYPEALRNYETEPGLMAVLNSIAYFVFYFGSATMFLGLATVFTLGRESNGGIPSWLAMTGIIVCLLGFTGMVGSLFGYSKITTLAPFGVVAYVVASYLGFSIWRMGIQTDS
;
A
#
# COMPACT_ATOMS: atom_id res chain seq x y z
N MET A 1 24.35 2.13 -19.24
CA MET A 1 23.03 1.47 -19.28
C MET A 1 22.55 1.51 -20.72
N GLY A 2 21.97 0.44 -21.26
CA GLY A 2 21.38 0.51 -22.62
C GLY A 2 20.14 1.42 -22.63
N GLN A 3 19.77 2.00 -23.77
CA GLN A 3 18.57 2.87 -23.89
C GLN A 3 17.29 2.18 -23.39
N ASP A 4 17.11 0.89 -23.67
CA ASP A 4 15.95 0.11 -23.19
C ASP A 4 15.92 -0.05 -21.66
N GLN A 5 17.10 -0.16 -21.03
CA GLN A 5 17.22 -0.23 -19.58
C GLN A 5 16.91 1.12 -18.93
N ALA A 6 17.35 2.23 -19.53
CA ALA A 6 17.03 3.58 -19.08
C ALA A 6 15.55 3.88 -19.12
N MET A 7 14.87 3.53 -20.22
CA MET A 7 13.42 3.69 -20.33
C MET A 7 12.68 2.85 -19.28
N THR A 8 13.07 1.59 -19.10
CA THR A 8 12.47 0.69 -18.10
C THR A 8 12.63 1.23 -16.67
N PHE A 9 13.82 1.74 -16.33
CA PHE A 9 14.10 2.34 -15.03
C PHE A 9 13.25 3.58 -14.76
N ARG A 10 13.06 4.44 -15.78
CA ARG A 10 12.20 5.64 -15.69
C ARG A 10 10.76 5.27 -15.38
N TRP A 11 10.19 4.31 -16.11
CA TRP A 11 8.80 3.90 -15.90
C TRP A 11 8.57 3.25 -14.53
N GLY A 12 9.52 2.43 -14.06
CA GLY A 12 9.46 1.87 -12.71
C GLY A 12 9.44 2.94 -11.62
N GLY A 13 10.31 3.95 -11.72
CA GLY A 13 10.33 5.09 -10.80
C GLY A 13 9.05 5.94 -10.84
N ALA A 14 8.54 6.23 -12.05
CA ALA A 14 7.31 6.99 -12.22
C ALA A 14 6.09 6.24 -11.62
N ALA A 15 5.99 4.94 -11.86
CA ALA A 15 4.92 4.11 -11.30
C ALA A 15 4.98 4.08 -9.76
N LEU A 16 6.17 3.93 -9.17
CA LEU A 16 6.36 4.02 -7.71
C LEU A 16 5.92 5.38 -7.17
N CYS A 17 6.32 6.46 -7.84
CA CYS A 17 6.01 7.82 -7.46
C CYS A 17 4.49 8.06 -7.43
N VAL A 18 3.83 7.84 -8.56
CA VAL A 18 2.39 8.08 -8.71
C VAL A 18 1.58 7.14 -7.83
N GLY A 19 1.90 5.84 -7.82
CA GLY A 19 1.19 4.86 -7.00
C GLY A 19 1.24 5.20 -5.51
N SER A 20 2.41 5.61 -5.01
CA SER A 20 2.55 5.98 -3.60
C SER A 20 1.80 7.28 -3.26
N ILE A 21 1.82 8.29 -4.13
CA ILE A 21 1.02 9.52 -3.94
C ILE A 21 -0.48 9.19 -3.86
N LEU A 22 -0.98 8.35 -4.76
CA LEU A 22 -2.39 7.96 -4.77
C LEU A 22 -2.79 7.23 -3.48
N LEU A 23 -1.97 6.32 -2.95
CA LEU A 23 -2.25 5.68 -1.66
C LEU A 23 -2.19 6.65 -0.48
N ALA A 24 -1.23 7.59 -0.48
CA ALA A 24 -1.17 8.62 0.55
C ALA A 24 -2.46 9.46 0.55
N LEU A 25 -2.92 9.88 -0.63
CA LEU A 25 -4.18 10.62 -0.80
C LEU A 25 -5.40 9.80 -0.39
N ALA A 26 -5.44 8.50 -0.74
CA ALA A 26 -6.52 7.61 -0.33
C ALA A 26 -6.60 7.47 1.20
N ILE A 27 -5.46 7.30 1.89
CA ILE A 27 -5.43 7.23 3.36
C ILE A 27 -5.92 8.55 3.97
N ILE A 28 -5.46 9.70 3.45
CA ILE A 28 -5.95 11.01 3.89
C ILE A 28 -7.46 11.11 3.69
N GLY A 29 -7.97 10.68 2.53
CA GLY A 29 -9.41 10.62 2.25
C GLY A 29 -10.17 9.77 3.26
N TYR A 30 -9.66 8.57 3.60
CA TYR A 30 -10.30 7.73 4.62
C TYR A 30 -10.28 8.36 6.01
N VAL A 31 -9.18 8.99 6.40
CA VAL A 31 -9.05 9.56 7.76
C VAL A 31 -9.91 10.81 7.93
N PHE A 32 -9.93 11.70 6.92
CA PHE A 32 -10.54 13.03 7.07
C PHE A 32 -11.92 13.16 6.45
N ILE A 33 -12.28 12.34 5.47
CA ILE A 33 -13.55 12.44 4.74
C ILE A 33 -14.46 11.26 5.07
N TYR A 34 -13.97 10.02 4.92
CA TYR A 34 -14.77 8.84 5.24
C TYR A 34 -15.00 8.71 6.74
N GLY A 35 -13.92 8.87 7.53
CA GLY A 35 -13.97 8.79 8.98
C GLY A 35 -14.15 7.37 9.51
N GLN A 36 -14.51 7.29 10.79
CA GLN A 36 -14.91 6.05 11.44
C GLN A 36 -16.43 6.02 11.60
N PRO A 37 -17.07 4.82 11.54
CA PRO A 37 -18.48 4.68 11.84
C PRO A 37 -18.75 5.06 13.30
N GLU A 38 -19.95 5.57 13.55
CA GLU A 38 -20.44 5.79 14.92
C GLU A 38 -20.60 4.43 15.62
N ALA A 39 -20.14 4.35 16.86
CA ALA A 39 -20.17 3.11 17.61
C ALA A 39 -21.46 3.01 18.44
N SER A 40 -22.37 2.12 18.04
CA SER A 40 -23.65 1.90 18.73
C SER A 40 -23.62 0.72 19.71
N GLY A 41 -22.55 -0.10 19.70
CA GLY A 41 -22.42 -1.26 20.56
C GLY A 41 -22.10 -0.92 22.03
N ALA A 42 -22.26 -1.93 22.90
CA ALA A 42 -21.86 -1.81 24.30
C ALA A 42 -20.40 -1.35 24.42
N ASP A 43 -20.12 -0.49 25.40
CA ASP A 43 -18.80 0.11 25.65
C ASP A 43 -18.21 0.90 24.46
N GLY A 44 -19.07 1.37 23.54
CA GLY A 44 -18.62 2.13 22.35
C GLY A 44 -17.93 1.26 21.31
N VAL A 45 -18.30 -0.03 21.23
CA VAL A 45 -17.81 -0.95 20.19
C VAL A 45 -18.54 -0.71 18.87
N ILE A 46 -17.77 -0.59 17.79
CA ILE A 46 -18.30 -0.53 16.41
C ILE A 46 -18.82 -1.91 16.01
N THR A 47 -20.13 -2.02 15.80
CA THR A 47 -20.81 -3.25 15.39
C THR A 47 -20.68 -3.53 13.87
N LEU A 48 -21.15 -4.69 13.42
CA LEU A 48 -21.24 -4.98 11.99
C LEU A 48 -22.29 -4.08 11.31
N ASP A 49 -23.42 -3.85 11.97
CA ASP A 49 -24.48 -2.96 11.49
C ASP A 49 -23.98 -1.53 11.32
N ASP A 50 -23.20 -1.01 12.28
CA ASP A 50 -22.58 0.32 12.19
C ASP A 50 -21.71 0.45 10.93
N ARG A 51 -20.91 -0.58 10.64
CA ARG A 51 -20.03 -0.61 9.46
C ARG A 51 -20.83 -0.67 8.16
N VAL A 52 -21.89 -1.47 8.13
CA VAL A 52 -22.78 -1.61 6.98
C VAL A 52 -23.50 -0.30 6.70
N ASN A 53 -24.13 0.30 7.71
CA ASN A 53 -24.84 1.57 7.58
C ASN A 53 -23.90 2.70 7.14
N HIS A 54 -22.70 2.76 7.73
CA HIS A 54 -21.69 3.74 7.35
C HIS A 54 -21.20 3.55 5.91
N LEU A 55 -20.97 2.31 5.48
CA LEU A 55 -20.59 2.01 4.09
C LEU A 55 -21.70 2.35 3.10
N GLN A 56 -22.97 2.05 3.43
CA GLN A 56 -24.12 2.43 2.59
C GLN A 56 -24.23 3.95 2.45
N THR A 57 -24.11 4.68 3.57
CA THR A 57 -24.18 6.14 3.59
C THR A 57 -23.06 6.78 2.76
N ASN A 58 -21.87 6.18 2.78
CA ASN A 58 -20.68 6.71 2.13
C ASN A 58 -20.28 5.93 0.86
N TRP A 59 -21.23 5.20 0.26
CA TRP A 59 -20.94 4.23 -0.81
C TRP A 59 -20.19 4.84 -2.00
N ASN A 60 -20.63 6.01 -2.47
CA ASN A 60 -20.01 6.69 -3.60
C ASN A 60 -18.56 7.08 -3.32
N PHE A 61 -18.28 7.53 -2.09
CA PHE A 61 -16.92 7.86 -1.67
C PHE A 61 -16.05 6.58 -1.59
N ALA A 62 -16.55 5.55 -0.90
CA ALA A 62 -15.86 4.27 -0.75
C ALA A 62 -15.50 3.66 -2.11
N GLN A 63 -16.47 3.58 -3.03
CA GLN A 63 -16.26 3.04 -4.36
C GLN A 63 -15.23 3.85 -5.16
N ALA A 64 -15.28 5.19 -5.09
CA ALA A 64 -14.30 6.04 -5.77
C ALA A 64 -12.89 5.83 -5.22
N MET A 65 -12.74 5.75 -3.89
CA MET A 65 -11.45 5.46 -3.26
C MET A 65 -10.93 4.08 -3.63
N TRP A 66 -11.75 3.04 -3.57
CA TRP A 66 -11.33 1.68 -3.96
C TRP A 66 -10.83 1.61 -5.40
N ARG A 67 -11.43 2.36 -6.33
CA ARG A 67 -10.93 2.45 -7.72
C ARG A 67 -9.57 3.15 -7.79
N ILE A 68 -9.39 4.26 -7.05
CA ILE A 68 -8.10 4.96 -6.99
C ILE A 68 -7.02 4.06 -6.39
N GLU A 69 -7.33 3.38 -5.29
CA GLU A 69 -6.40 2.46 -4.65
C GLU A 69 -6.09 1.25 -5.54
N THR A 70 -7.05 0.74 -6.31
CA THR A 70 -6.80 -0.31 -7.31
C THR A 70 -5.71 0.12 -8.28
N VAL A 71 -5.83 1.33 -8.85
CA VAL A 71 -4.83 1.89 -9.77
C VAL A 71 -3.49 2.06 -9.05
N ALA A 72 -3.51 2.58 -7.83
CA ALA A 72 -2.31 2.82 -7.04
C ALA A 72 -1.54 1.50 -6.76
N ILE A 73 -2.25 0.45 -6.34
CA ILE A 73 -1.68 -0.87 -6.07
C ILE A 73 -1.14 -1.53 -7.34
N VAL A 74 -1.83 -1.40 -8.47
CA VAL A 74 -1.31 -1.88 -9.77
C VAL A 74 -0.01 -1.15 -10.13
N LEU A 75 0.06 0.17 -9.96
CA LEU A 75 1.28 0.94 -10.22
C LEU A 75 2.43 0.50 -9.30
N LEU A 76 2.16 0.23 -8.03
CA LEU A 76 3.18 -0.28 -7.10
C LEU A 76 3.65 -1.69 -7.48
N ALA A 77 2.74 -2.58 -7.87
CA ALA A 77 3.12 -3.92 -8.36
C ALA A 77 4.00 -3.82 -9.61
N VAL A 78 3.61 -3.00 -10.59
CA VAL A 78 4.41 -2.72 -11.79
C VAL A 78 5.78 -2.16 -11.41
N ALA A 79 5.84 -1.17 -10.51
CA ALA A 79 7.10 -0.60 -10.06
C ALA A 79 8.03 -1.66 -9.45
N GLY A 80 7.52 -2.51 -8.56
CA GLY A 80 8.32 -3.57 -7.94
C GLY A 80 8.83 -4.58 -8.97
N PHE A 81 7.98 -5.07 -9.87
CA PHE A 81 8.42 -6.01 -10.91
C PHE A 81 9.37 -5.39 -11.93
N VAL A 82 9.23 -4.12 -12.26
CA VAL A 82 10.14 -3.43 -13.17
C VAL A 82 11.50 -3.19 -12.52
N LEU A 83 11.51 -2.73 -11.26
CA LEU A 83 12.73 -2.35 -10.55
C LEU A 83 13.49 -3.54 -9.98
N GLN A 84 12.85 -4.71 -9.79
CA GLN A 84 13.56 -5.92 -9.33
C GLN A 84 14.68 -6.33 -10.29
N HIS A 85 14.51 -6.11 -11.60
CA HIS A 85 15.49 -6.54 -12.60
C HIS A 85 16.70 -5.60 -12.71
N GLN A 86 16.69 -4.50 -11.96
CA GLN A 86 17.68 -3.44 -12.08
C GLN A 86 18.76 -3.59 -11.01
N ASN A 87 20.01 -3.62 -11.46
CA ASN A 87 21.14 -3.50 -10.55
C ASN A 87 21.34 -2.02 -10.23
N TRP A 88 20.99 -1.63 -9.01
CA TRP A 88 21.13 -0.25 -8.55
C TRP A 88 22.59 0.22 -8.55
N ASN A 89 23.54 -0.70 -8.40
CA ASN A 89 24.96 -0.39 -8.42
C ASN A 89 25.77 -1.56 -9.03
N PRO A 90 26.62 -1.35 -10.06
CA PRO A 90 27.40 -2.41 -10.71
C PRO A 90 28.44 -3.10 -9.82
N GLY A 91 28.78 -2.50 -8.66
CA GLY A 91 29.78 -3.03 -7.72
C GLY A 91 29.21 -3.71 -6.47
N ASP A 92 27.89 -3.72 -6.30
CA ASP A 92 27.25 -4.15 -5.05
C ASP A 92 26.67 -5.58 -5.17
N ARG A 93 26.95 -6.43 -4.18
CA ARG A 93 26.56 -7.86 -4.18
C ARG A 93 25.16 -8.08 -3.61
N THR A 94 24.56 -7.07 -2.98
CA THR A 94 23.20 -7.13 -2.47
C THR A 94 22.22 -6.78 -3.59
N SER A 95 21.75 -7.79 -4.30
CA SER A 95 20.75 -7.58 -5.35
C SER A 95 19.44 -7.09 -4.72
N PRO A 96 18.90 -5.91 -5.11
CA PRO A 96 17.63 -5.43 -4.58
C PRO A 96 16.42 -6.22 -5.12
N ARG A 97 16.67 -7.25 -5.96
CA ARG A 97 15.68 -8.18 -6.52
C ARG A 97 14.68 -8.63 -5.47
N PHE A 98 15.18 -9.21 -4.38
CA PHE A 98 14.31 -9.75 -3.34
C PHE A 98 13.42 -8.67 -2.71
N ALA A 99 13.97 -7.49 -2.42
CA ALA A 99 13.24 -6.38 -1.81
C ALA A 99 12.08 -5.89 -2.70
N TRP A 100 12.38 -5.68 -4.00
CA TRP A 100 11.38 -5.25 -4.98
C TRP A 100 10.35 -6.34 -5.29
N SER A 101 10.77 -7.61 -5.40
CA SER A 101 9.84 -8.75 -5.56
C SER A 101 8.91 -8.90 -4.37
N LEU A 102 9.43 -8.70 -3.15
CA LEU A 102 8.63 -8.75 -1.92
C LEU A 102 7.57 -7.65 -1.90
N MET A 103 7.97 -6.41 -2.24
CA MET A 103 7.03 -5.29 -2.38
C MET A 103 5.95 -5.59 -3.43
N ALA A 104 6.35 -6.05 -4.61
CA ALA A 104 5.42 -6.38 -5.70
C ALA A 104 4.44 -7.50 -5.30
N THR A 105 4.93 -8.52 -4.60
CA THR A 105 4.11 -9.62 -4.09
C THR A 105 3.06 -9.11 -3.12
N GLY A 106 3.45 -8.26 -2.17
CA GLY A 106 2.49 -7.62 -1.26
C GLY A 106 1.42 -6.80 -1.99
N ALA A 107 1.82 -6.03 -3.00
CA ALA A 107 0.89 -5.28 -3.85
C ALA A 107 -0.06 -6.20 -4.63
N VAL A 108 0.41 -7.33 -5.16
CA VAL A 108 -0.44 -8.32 -5.85
C VAL A 108 -1.46 -8.95 -4.89
N PHE A 109 -1.06 -9.27 -3.65
CA PHE A 109 -2.01 -9.73 -2.64
C PHE A 109 -3.06 -8.66 -2.35
N LEU A 110 -2.64 -7.40 -2.15
CA LEU A 110 -3.57 -6.29 -1.94
C LEU A 110 -4.50 -6.06 -3.14
N PHE A 111 -4.04 -6.33 -4.37
CA PHE A 111 -4.88 -6.22 -5.55
C PHE A 111 -6.09 -7.18 -5.48
N MET A 112 -5.94 -8.35 -4.85
CA MET A 112 -7.04 -9.31 -4.66
C MET A 112 -8.15 -8.79 -3.75
N LEU A 113 -7.90 -7.71 -2.98
CA LEU A 113 -8.90 -7.05 -2.16
C LEU A 113 -9.98 -6.38 -3.01
N TYR A 114 -9.62 -5.80 -4.15
CA TYR A 114 -10.53 -4.93 -4.92
C TYR A 114 -11.68 -5.67 -5.62
N PRO A 115 -11.52 -6.91 -6.13
CA PRO A 115 -12.67 -7.72 -6.53
C PRO A 115 -13.69 -7.92 -5.40
N LEU A 116 -13.22 -8.10 -4.16
CA LEU A 116 -14.09 -8.23 -2.99
C LEU A 116 -14.78 -6.90 -2.67
N MET A 117 -14.05 -5.80 -2.64
CA MET A 117 -14.62 -4.48 -2.30
C MET A 117 -15.55 -3.93 -3.39
N LEU A 118 -15.15 -4.01 -4.67
CA LEU A 118 -15.91 -3.44 -5.77
C LEU A 118 -17.05 -4.35 -6.26
N GLY A 119 -16.92 -5.67 -6.10
CA GLY A 119 -17.91 -6.66 -6.54
C GLY A 119 -18.64 -7.36 -5.40
N GLY A 120 -17.89 -7.91 -4.44
CA GLY A 120 -18.44 -8.70 -3.33
C GLY A 120 -19.24 -7.87 -2.31
N TYR A 121 -18.71 -6.74 -1.85
CA TYR A 121 -19.36 -5.89 -0.85
C TYR A 121 -20.71 -5.33 -1.32
N PRO A 122 -20.87 -4.80 -2.55
CA PRO A 122 -22.18 -4.36 -3.01
C PRO A 122 -23.21 -5.50 -3.03
N GLU A 123 -22.79 -6.72 -3.37
CA GLU A 123 -23.67 -7.88 -3.34
C GLU A 123 -24.04 -8.30 -1.90
N ALA A 124 -23.07 -8.26 -0.98
CA ALA A 124 -23.34 -8.52 0.44
C ALA A 124 -24.24 -7.46 1.08
N LEU A 125 -24.10 -6.20 0.66
CA LEU A 125 -24.97 -5.11 1.12
C LEU A 125 -26.43 -5.31 0.68
N ARG A 126 -26.66 -5.77 -0.56
CA ARG A 126 -28.02 -6.02 -1.08
C ARG A 126 -28.73 -7.14 -0.33
N ASN A 127 -27.98 -8.15 0.09
CA ASN A 127 -28.51 -9.34 0.74
C ASN A 127 -28.33 -9.30 2.27
N TYR A 128 -27.98 -8.15 2.86
CA TYR A 128 -27.58 -8.08 4.27
C TYR A 128 -28.71 -8.49 5.23
N GLU A 129 -29.96 -8.13 4.93
CA GLU A 129 -31.13 -8.48 5.75
C GLU A 129 -31.40 -9.99 5.78
N THR A 130 -31.11 -10.68 4.67
CA THR A 130 -31.36 -12.12 4.51
C THR A 130 -30.16 -12.98 4.85
N GLU A 131 -28.93 -12.48 4.61
CA GLU A 131 -27.67 -13.22 4.77
C GLU A 131 -26.56 -12.33 5.37
N PRO A 132 -26.70 -11.86 6.63
CA PRO A 132 -25.71 -10.97 7.26
C PRO A 132 -24.33 -11.63 7.40
N GLY A 133 -24.27 -12.97 7.45
CA GLY A 133 -23.04 -13.74 7.48
C GLY A 133 -22.13 -13.51 6.26
N LEU A 134 -22.69 -13.17 5.09
CA LEU A 134 -21.91 -12.91 3.88
C LEU A 134 -20.97 -11.70 4.07
N MET A 135 -21.48 -10.62 4.66
CA MET A 135 -20.68 -9.43 4.95
C MET A 135 -19.58 -9.71 5.98
N ALA A 136 -19.86 -10.53 7.00
CA ALA A 136 -18.88 -10.93 8.01
C ALA A 136 -17.73 -11.76 7.41
N VAL A 137 -18.06 -12.71 6.52
CA VAL A 137 -17.07 -13.54 5.81
C VAL A 137 -16.21 -12.69 4.89
N LEU A 138 -16.84 -11.82 4.07
CA LEU A 138 -16.11 -10.93 3.19
C LEU A 138 -15.18 -9.99 3.94
N ASN A 139 -15.63 -9.40 5.05
CA ASN A 139 -14.78 -8.58 5.92
C ASN A 139 -13.59 -9.37 6.46
N SER A 140 -13.80 -10.62 6.89
CA SER A 140 -12.73 -11.47 7.43
C SER A 140 -11.66 -11.77 6.37
N ILE A 141 -12.07 -12.13 5.15
CA ILE A 141 -11.16 -12.35 4.02
C ILE A 141 -10.44 -11.04 3.67
N ALA A 142 -11.18 -9.94 3.56
CA ALA A 142 -10.64 -8.63 3.23
C ALA A 142 -9.59 -8.17 4.24
N TYR A 143 -9.85 -8.31 5.54
CA TYR A 143 -8.87 -7.98 6.59
C TYR A 143 -7.62 -8.85 6.51
N PHE A 144 -7.78 -10.17 6.31
CA PHE A 144 -6.64 -11.05 6.16
C PHE A 144 -5.76 -10.65 4.97
N VAL A 145 -6.36 -10.48 3.79
CA VAL A 145 -5.66 -10.07 2.56
C VAL A 145 -5.00 -8.70 2.75
N PHE A 146 -5.72 -7.75 3.34
CA PHE A 146 -5.22 -6.40 3.60
C PHE A 146 -4.01 -6.40 4.55
N TYR A 147 -4.09 -7.09 5.69
CA TYR A 147 -2.99 -7.12 6.65
C TYR A 147 -1.80 -7.90 6.11
N PHE A 148 -2.02 -9.07 5.52
CA PHE A 148 -0.95 -9.87 4.95
C PHE A 148 -0.25 -9.13 3.81
N GLY A 149 -1.02 -8.65 2.83
CA GLY A 149 -0.47 -7.92 1.68
C GLY A 149 0.26 -6.64 2.10
N SER A 150 -0.30 -5.86 3.03
CA SER A 150 0.34 -4.65 3.56
C SER A 150 1.62 -4.97 4.34
N ALA A 151 1.62 -6.01 5.18
CA ALA A 151 2.81 -6.44 5.90
C ALA A 151 3.94 -6.81 4.92
N THR A 152 3.65 -7.65 3.94
CA THR A 152 4.63 -8.04 2.91
C THR A 152 5.15 -6.82 2.15
N MET A 153 4.26 -5.91 1.74
CA MET A 153 4.64 -4.71 1.00
C MET A 153 5.52 -3.77 1.84
N PHE A 154 5.15 -3.52 3.09
CA PHE A 154 5.95 -2.68 3.99
C PHE A 154 7.32 -3.29 4.30
N LEU A 155 7.41 -4.61 4.47
CA LEU A 155 8.69 -5.29 4.64
C LEU A 155 9.57 -5.16 3.39
N GLY A 156 8.97 -5.28 2.21
CA GLY A 156 9.62 -5.00 0.93
C GLY A 156 10.18 -3.59 0.86
N LEU A 157 9.35 -2.57 1.12
CA LEU A 157 9.75 -1.16 1.14
C LEU A 157 10.84 -0.87 2.18
N ALA A 158 10.74 -1.41 3.39
CA ALA A 158 11.77 -1.25 4.42
C ALA A 158 13.12 -1.79 3.94
N THR A 159 13.12 -2.95 3.27
CA THR A 159 14.32 -3.56 2.71
C THR A 159 14.88 -2.71 1.57
N VAL A 160 14.02 -2.18 0.69
CA VAL A 160 14.42 -1.24 -0.38
C VAL A 160 15.11 -0.01 0.21
N PHE A 161 14.56 0.60 1.25
CA PHE A 161 15.16 1.79 1.87
C PHE A 161 16.49 1.48 2.55
N THR A 162 16.63 0.31 3.19
CA THR A 162 17.91 -0.13 3.77
C THR A 162 18.99 -0.23 2.70
N LEU A 163 18.70 -0.90 1.58
CA LEU A 163 19.65 -1.04 0.47
C LEU A 163 19.94 0.30 -0.24
N GLY A 164 18.92 1.14 -0.40
CA GLY A 164 19.07 2.47 -1.00
C GLY A 164 19.94 3.43 -0.18
N ARG A 165 19.93 3.28 1.15
CA ARG A 165 20.78 4.04 2.08
C ARG A 165 22.26 3.74 1.88
N GLU A 166 22.61 2.48 1.69
CA GLU A 166 24.02 2.02 1.61
C GLU A 166 24.66 2.34 0.25
N SER A 167 23.85 2.48 -0.80
CA SER A 167 24.30 2.54 -2.20
C SER A 167 24.47 3.95 -2.78
N ASN A 168 24.50 5.02 -1.96
CA ASN A 168 24.38 6.43 -2.43
C ASN A 168 23.14 6.65 -3.33
N GLY A 169 22.08 5.89 -3.10
CA GLY A 169 20.98 5.66 -4.04
C GLY A 169 19.94 6.78 -4.14
N GLY A 170 20.37 8.00 -4.45
CA GLY A 170 19.48 9.10 -4.82
C GLY A 170 18.51 9.58 -3.73
N ILE A 171 18.53 8.96 -2.53
CA ILE A 171 17.78 9.37 -1.36
C ILE A 171 18.75 9.80 -0.25
N PRO A 172 18.51 10.93 0.43
CA PRO A 172 19.27 11.31 1.62
C PRO A 172 19.12 10.26 2.74
N SER A 173 20.22 9.96 3.46
CA SER A 173 20.21 8.91 4.49
C SER A 173 19.16 9.12 5.59
N TRP A 174 18.84 10.36 5.95
CA TRP A 174 17.81 10.65 6.95
C TRP A 174 16.42 10.23 6.44
N LEU A 175 16.13 10.46 5.16
CA LEU A 175 14.86 10.15 4.54
C LEU A 175 14.70 8.63 4.36
N ALA A 176 15.79 7.94 3.99
CA ALA A 176 15.82 6.47 4.01
C ALA A 176 15.53 5.92 5.41
N MET A 177 16.16 6.45 6.46
CA MET A 177 15.92 6.02 7.83
C MET A 177 14.47 6.25 8.27
N THR A 178 13.89 7.40 7.92
CA THR A 178 12.46 7.65 8.15
C THR A 178 11.62 6.57 7.48
N GLY A 179 11.86 6.28 6.20
CA GLY A 179 11.18 5.23 5.44
C GLY A 179 11.30 3.85 6.09
N ILE A 180 12.51 3.44 6.49
CA ILE A 180 12.76 2.17 7.18
C ILE A 180 11.90 2.09 8.46
N ILE A 181 11.97 3.11 9.31
CA ILE A 181 11.27 3.12 10.60
C ILE A 181 9.76 3.02 10.40
N VAL A 182 9.18 3.87 9.54
CA VAL A 182 7.72 3.88 9.35
C VAL A 182 7.22 2.62 8.66
N CYS A 183 7.99 2.04 7.73
CA CYS A 183 7.64 0.77 7.11
C CYS A 183 7.74 -0.39 8.10
N LEU A 184 8.75 -0.44 8.97
CA LEU A 184 8.83 -1.46 10.02
C LEU A 184 7.71 -1.34 11.04
N LEU A 185 7.34 -0.12 11.44
CA LEU A 185 6.17 0.11 12.29
C LEU A 185 4.88 -0.34 11.60
N GLY A 186 4.72 -0.03 10.31
CA GLY A 186 3.60 -0.49 9.49
C GLY A 186 3.56 -2.02 9.41
N PHE A 187 4.69 -2.67 9.14
CA PHE A 187 4.82 -4.13 9.13
C PHE A 187 4.41 -4.74 10.47
N THR A 188 5.01 -4.28 11.59
CA THR A 188 4.69 -4.78 12.93
C THR A 188 3.21 -4.57 13.27
N GLY A 189 2.64 -3.43 12.89
CA GLY A 189 1.22 -3.14 13.10
C GLY A 189 0.29 -4.05 12.31
N MET A 190 0.61 -4.34 11.04
CA MET A 190 -0.16 -5.26 10.20
C MET A 190 -0.04 -6.72 10.68
N VAL A 191 1.17 -7.15 11.04
CA VAL A 191 1.39 -8.47 11.65
C VAL A 191 0.64 -8.59 12.98
N GLY A 192 0.72 -7.58 13.85
CA GLY A 192 -0.05 -7.54 15.09
C GLY A 192 -1.56 -7.65 14.84
N SER A 193 -2.06 -6.99 13.78
CA SER A 193 -3.48 -7.05 13.41
C SER A 193 -3.92 -8.46 12.98
N LEU A 194 -3.03 -9.26 12.35
CA LEU A 194 -3.30 -10.68 12.07
C LEU A 194 -3.46 -11.53 13.34
N PHE A 195 -2.84 -11.13 14.44
CA PHE A 195 -2.95 -11.79 15.75
C PHE A 195 -3.98 -11.14 16.68
N GLY A 196 -4.85 -10.27 16.16
CA GLY A 196 -5.97 -9.67 16.90
C GLY A 196 -5.68 -8.32 17.58
N TYR A 197 -4.50 -7.71 17.36
CA TYR A 197 -4.22 -6.36 17.84
C TYR A 197 -4.80 -5.30 16.88
N SER A 198 -6.04 -4.85 17.11
CA SER A 198 -6.75 -3.96 16.18
C SER A 198 -6.71 -2.47 16.58
N LYS A 199 -5.64 -1.76 16.19
CA LYS A 199 -5.59 -0.28 16.23
C LYS A 199 -5.06 0.35 14.94
N ILE A 200 -5.49 -0.16 13.78
CA ILE A 200 -5.02 0.28 12.45
C ILE A 200 -5.17 1.78 12.20
N THR A 201 -6.17 2.44 12.79
CA THR A 201 -6.36 3.89 12.66
C THR A 201 -5.20 4.69 13.25
N THR A 202 -4.52 4.17 14.27
CA THR A 202 -3.28 4.77 14.81
C THR A 202 -2.08 4.63 13.86
N LEU A 203 -2.15 3.68 12.93
CA LEU A 203 -1.09 3.41 11.95
C LEU A 203 -1.22 4.25 10.67
N ALA A 204 -2.40 4.81 10.41
CA ALA A 204 -2.68 5.56 9.19
C ALA A 204 -1.69 6.72 8.92
N PRO A 205 -1.31 7.57 9.91
CA PRO A 205 -0.32 8.63 9.68
C PRO A 205 1.04 8.09 9.26
N PHE A 206 1.48 6.97 9.83
CA PHE A 206 2.75 6.34 9.47
C PHE A 206 2.70 5.76 8.05
N GLY A 207 1.55 5.21 7.64
CA GLY A 207 1.31 4.79 6.26
C GLY A 207 1.45 5.95 5.27
N VAL A 208 0.85 7.12 5.58
CA VAL A 208 1.02 8.34 4.74
C VAL A 208 2.49 8.72 4.62
N VAL A 209 3.22 8.78 5.73
CA VAL A 209 4.65 9.11 5.71
C VAL A 209 5.42 8.08 4.89
N ALA A 210 5.16 6.78 5.06
CA ALA A 210 5.81 5.72 4.30
C ALA A 210 5.64 5.92 2.78
N TYR A 211 4.42 6.22 2.33
CA TYR A 211 4.13 6.44 0.92
C TYR A 211 4.68 7.78 0.39
N VAL A 212 4.78 8.82 1.22
CA VAL A 212 5.47 10.07 0.82
C VAL A 212 6.97 9.84 0.66
N VAL A 213 7.60 9.04 1.53
CA VAL A 213 9.01 8.68 1.36
C VAL A 213 9.20 7.80 0.12
N ALA A 214 8.31 6.84 -0.11
CA ALA A 214 8.33 5.99 -1.31
C ALA A 214 8.11 6.78 -2.60
N SER A 215 7.27 7.82 -2.57
CA SER A 215 7.07 8.67 -3.74
C SER A 215 8.32 9.47 -4.09
N TYR A 216 9.02 10.01 -3.08
CA TYR A 216 10.31 10.65 -3.28
C TYR A 216 11.35 9.68 -3.87
N LEU A 217 11.40 8.43 -3.38
CA LEU A 217 12.27 7.40 -3.96
C LEU A 217 11.94 7.19 -5.45
N GLY A 218 10.65 7.02 -5.78
CA GLY A 218 10.20 6.86 -7.15
C GLY A 218 10.58 8.04 -8.05
N PHE A 219 10.43 9.26 -7.56
CA PHE A 219 10.85 10.47 -8.28
C PHE A 219 12.37 10.50 -8.51
N SER A 220 13.16 10.12 -7.51
CA SER A 220 14.62 10.05 -7.63
C SER A 220 15.06 9.04 -8.70
N ILE A 221 14.47 7.84 -8.69
CA ILE A 221 14.67 6.80 -9.71
C ILE A 221 14.34 7.31 -11.09
N TRP A 222 13.15 7.92 -11.25
CA TRP A 222 12.70 8.48 -12.52
C TRP A 222 13.67 9.53 -13.06
N ARG A 223 14.11 10.45 -12.20
CA ARG A 223 15.06 11.52 -12.57
C ARG A 223 16.42 10.97 -12.99
N MET A 224 16.97 9.98 -12.27
CA MET A 224 18.23 9.35 -12.64
C MET A 224 18.16 8.71 -14.03
N GLY A 225 17.05 8.07 -14.37
CA GLY A 225 16.86 7.50 -15.70
C GLY A 225 16.83 8.55 -16.83
N ILE A 226 16.36 9.78 -16.56
CA ILE A 226 16.43 10.88 -17.54
C ILE A 226 17.88 11.31 -17.80
N GLN A 227 18.69 11.39 -16.75
CA GLN A 227 20.08 11.83 -16.84
C GLN A 227 20.97 10.83 -17.58
N THR A 228 20.58 9.55 -17.63
CA THR A 228 21.31 8.52 -18.38
C THR A 228 20.97 8.50 -19.88
N ASP A 229 19.91 9.20 -20.31
CA ASP A 229 19.49 9.29 -21.72
C ASP A 229 20.11 10.51 -22.45
N SER A 230 20.65 11.49 -21.70
CA SER A 230 21.25 12.74 -22.20
C SER A 230 22.76 12.65 -22.35
#